data_AF-W4QTI0-F1
#
_entry.id   AF-W4QTI0-F1
#
_cell.length_a   1.000
_cell.length_b   1.000
_cell.length_c   1.000
_cell.angle_alpha   90.00
_cell.angle_beta   90.00
_cell.angle_gamma   90.00
#
_symmetry.space_group_name_H-M   'P 1'
#
loop_
_entity.id
_entity.type
_entity.pdbx_description
1 polymer ?
#
loop_
_entity_poly.entity_id
_entity_poly.type
_entity_poly.pdbx_seq_one_letter_code
_entity_poly.pdbx_strand_id
1 'polypeptide(L)' 'MFLVNEEGEQHFSLSGKVGYPFFGELILDCLNRTEYAMTQEHAFKAAELCLLAQREAVIVE' A
#
# COMPACT_ATOMS: atom_id res chain seq x y z
N MET A 1 -6.85 -9.36 7.26
CA MET A 1 -5.66 -8.91 6.48
C MET A 1 -5.63 -9.74 5.22
N PHE A 2 -5.52 -9.09 4.05
CA PHE A 2 -5.38 -9.79 2.78
C PHE A 2 -3.92 -9.77 2.35
N LEU A 3 -3.36 -10.93 2.02
CA LEU A 3 -2.08 -11.06 1.35
C LEU A 3 -2.37 -11.38 -0.12
N VAL A 4 -1.85 -10.57 -1.02
CA VAL A 4 -1.98 -10.80 -2.46
C VAL A 4 -0.57 -10.93 -3.03
N ASN A 5 -0.29 -12.06 -3.66
CA ASN A 5 0.97 -12.34 -4.34
C ASN A 5 0.69 -13.14 -5.63
N GLU A 6 1.75 -13.61 -6.30
CA GLU A 6 1.64 -14.39 -7.54
C GLU A 6 0.86 -15.72 -7.36
N GLU A 7 0.75 -16.22 -6.13
CA GLU A 7 0.01 -17.45 -5.80
C GLU A 7 -1.48 -17.19 -5.56
N GLY A 8 -1.89 -15.92 -5.41
CA GLY A 8 -3.28 -15.51 -5.26
C GLY A 8 -3.55 -14.62 -4.04
N GLU A 9 -4.81 -14.55 -3.64
CA GLU A 9 -5.28 -13.81 -2.46
C GLU A 9 -5.53 -14.75 -1.28
N GLN A 10 -5.03 -14.38 -0.11
CA GLN A 10 -5.25 -15.10 1.15
C GLN A 10 -5.77 -14.15 2.23
N HIS A 11 -6.84 -14.56 2.92
CA HIS A 11 -7.39 -13.80 4.04
C HIS A 11 -6.97 -14.37 5.40
N PHE A 12 -6.38 -13.51 6.24
CA PHE A 12 -5.94 -13.83 7.59
C PHE A 12 -6.71 -13.05 8.67
N SER A 13 -7.21 -13.77 9.68
CA SER A 13 -7.79 -13.17 10.89
C SER A 13 -6.70 -12.83 11.92
N LEU A 14 -6.14 -11.63 11.79
CA LEU A 14 -4.99 -11.14 12.57
C LEU A 14 -5.31 -9.98 13.53
N SER A 15 -6.60 -9.68 13.75
CA SER A 15 -6.98 -8.64 14.70
C SER A 15 -6.39 -8.92 16.09
N GLY A 16 -5.64 -7.95 16.63
CA GLY A 16 -4.95 -8.08 17.92
C GLY A 16 -3.76 -9.05 17.94
N LYS A 17 -3.37 -9.64 16.81
CA LYS A 17 -2.25 -10.60 16.72
C LYS A 17 -0.96 -9.99 16.19
N VAL A 18 -1.07 -8.93 15.40
CA VAL A 18 0.06 -8.22 14.78
C VAL A 18 -0.14 -6.70 14.90
N GLY A 19 0.97 -5.96 14.94
CA GLY A 19 0.94 -4.49 14.94
C GLY A 19 0.78 -3.89 13.54
N TYR A 20 0.83 -2.55 13.48
CA TYR A 20 0.75 -1.80 12.23
C TYR A 20 2.03 -0.97 12.04
N PRO A 21 3.09 -1.54 11.43
CA PRO A 21 4.40 -0.88 11.38
C PRO A 21 4.39 0.45 10.60
N PHE A 22 3.61 0.52 9.53
CA PHE A 22 3.54 1.70 8.66
C PHE A 22 3.10 2.98 9.38
N PHE A 23 2.06 2.92 10.22
CA PHE A 23 1.49 4.14 10.81
C PHE A 23 2.42 4.79 11.85
N GLY A 24 3.17 3.98 12.61
CA GLY A 24 4.15 4.50 13.56
C GLY A 24 5.26 5.28 12.85
N GLU A 25 5.83 4.67 11.81
CA GLU A 25 6.85 5.31 10.98
C GLU A 25 6.30 6.54 10.26
N LEU A 26 5.07 6.49 9.73
CA LEU A 26 4.47 7.64 9.05
C LEU A 26 4.30 8.86 9.97
N ILE A 27 3.90 8.64 11.24
CA ILE A 27 3.80 9.73 12.22
C ILE A 27 5.19 10.33 12.49
N LEU A 28 6.21 9.47 12.66
CA LEU A 28 7.59 9.91 12.85
C LEU A 28 8.10 10.68 11.63
N ASP A 29 7.78 10.24 10.42
CA ASP A 29 8.11 10.93 9.17
C ASP A 29 7.51 12.35 9.12
N CYS A 30 6.25 12.51 9.56
CA CYS A 30 5.64 13.84 9.66
C CYS A 30 6.37 14.77 10.66
N LEU A 31 6.75 14.23 11.83
CA LEU A 31 7.41 15.00 12.89
C LEU A 31 8.85 15.36 12.52
N ASN A 32 9.57 14.41 11.92
CA ASN A 32 11.02 14.49 11.68
C ASN A 32 11.38 14.90 10.25
N ARG A 33 10.39 15.04 9.36
CA ARG A 33 10.59 15.35 7.93
C ARG A 33 11.45 14.30 7.23
N THR A 34 11.12 13.03 7.45
CA THR A 34 11.78 11.86 6.85
C THR A 34 10.80 11.08 5.95
N GLU A 35 11.26 9.99 5.35
CA GLU A 35 10.46 9.12 4.47
C GLU A 35 10.72 7.62 4.70
N TYR A 36 10.92 7.22 5.97
CA TYR A 36 11.24 5.84 6.32
C TYR A 36 10.06 4.88 6.15
N ALA A 37 8.83 5.35 6.32
CA ALA A 37 7.63 4.54 6.15
C ALA A 37 7.45 4.12 4.68
N MET A 38 7.67 5.06 3.77
CA MET A 38 7.57 4.90 2.32
C MET A 38 8.08 6.18 1.65
N THR A 39 8.88 6.05 0.58
CA THR A 39 9.33 7.24 -0.16
C THR A 39 8.18 7.91 -0.90
N GLN A 40 8.24 9.24 -1.00
CA GLN A 40 7.21 10.00 -1.73
C GLN A 40 7.19 9.61 -3.22
N GLU A 41 8.35 9.33 -3.81
CA GLU A 41 8.47 8.86 -5.19
C GLU A 41 7.71 7.54 -5.40
N HIS A 42 7.86 6.58 -4.49
CA HIS A 42 7.13 5.31 -4.57
C HIS A 42 5.62 5.50 -4.48
N ALA A 43 5.15 6.35 -3.54
CA ALA A 43 3.73 6.64 -3.38
C ALA A 43 3.12 7.25 -4.66
N PHE A 44 3.81 8.22 -5.27
CA PHE A 44 3.35 8.81 -6.53
C PHE A 44 3.42 7.82 -7.70
N LYS A 45 4.45 6.97 -7.75
CA LYS A 45 4.56 5.97 -8.82
C LYS A 45 3.43 4.96 -8.76
N ALA A 46 3.05 4.48 -7.57
CA ALA A 46 1.90 3.61 -7.39
C ALA A 46 0.60 4.28 -7.84
N ALA A 47 0.40 5.55 -7.46
CA ALA A 47 -0.78 6.32 -7.88
C ALA A 47 -0.84 6.52 -9.41
N GLU A 48 0.29 6.86 -10.04
CA GLU A 48 0.39 6.98 -11.50
C GLU A 48 0.00 5.66 -12.19
N LEU A 49 0.59 4.54 -11.77
CA LEU A 49 0.33 3.24 -12.37
C LEU A 49 -1.15 2.84 -12.28
N CYS A 50 -1.78 3.06 -11.13
CA CYS A 50 -3.21 2.78 -10.98
C CYS A 50 -4.08 3.64 -11.90
N LEU A 51 -3.74 4.92 -12.09
CA LEU A 51 -4.46 5.81 -13.01
C LEU A 51 -4.27 5.40 -14.47
N LEU A 52 -3.06 5.01 -14.87
CA LEU A 52 -2.78 4.50 -16.21
C LEU A 52 -3.56 3.21 -16.49
N ALA A 53 -3.53 2.26 -15.56
CA ALA A 53 -4.26 1.00 -15.65
C ALA A 53 -5.78 1.24 -15.78
N GLN A 54 -6.33 2.14 -14.96
CA GLN A 54 -7.76 2.47 -15.00
C GLN A 54 -8.16 3.15 -16.32
N ARG A 55 -7.29 4.01 -16.87
CA ARG A 55 -7.52 4.66 -18.17
C ARG A 55 -7.52 3.66 -19.33
N GLU A 56 -6.71 2.61 -19.24
CA GLU A 56 -6.57 1.56 -20.26
C GLU A 56 -7.51 0.37 -20.04
N ALA A 57 -8.30 0.39 -18.97
CA ALA A 57 -9.23 -0.67 -18.64
C ALA A 57 -10.34 -0.80 -19.71
N VAL A 58 -10.67 -2.05 -20.05
CA VAL A 58 -11.84 -2.40 -20.88
C VAL A 58 -12.98 -2.85 -19.99
N ILE A 59 -14.20 -2.49 -20.35
CA ILE A 59 -15.40 -3.01 -19.69
C ILE A 59 -15.60 -4.45 -20.19
N VAL A 60 -15.64 -5.39 -19.25
CA VAL A 60 -15.91 -6.81 -19.53
C VAL A 60 -17.34 -7.09 -19.04
N GLU A 61 -18.23 -7.42 -19.98
CA GLU A 61 -19.61 -7.87 -19.70
C GLU A 61 -19.68 -9.39 -19.50
#